data_AF-A0A8B4QE71-F1
#
_entry.id   AF-A0A8B4QE71-F1
#
_cell.length_a   1.000
_cell.length_b   1.000
_cell.length_c   1.000
_cell.angle_alpha   90.00
_cell.angle_beta   90.00
_cell.angle_gamma   90.00
#
_symmetry.space_group_name_H-M   'P 1'
#
loop_
_entity.id
_entity.type
_entity.pdbx_description
1 polymer ?
#
loop_
_entity_poly.entity_id
_entity_poly.type
_entity_poly.pdbx_seq_one_letter_code
_entity_poly.pdbx_strand_id
1 'polypeptide(L)'
;MTLNDFLPMTIVGIALIALAIYLLITNKMSVLIGMQANFLKTDLKTVSRIAALFLFGMSVCTLLLPLAEKFSPILLIVDLGMILLLVLSLFYYLHRQRIK
;
A
#
# COMPACT_ATOMS: atom_id res chain seq x y z
N MET A 1 -0.54 -1.98 -26.23
CA MET A 1 -1.02 -1.38 -24.98
C MET A 1 -1.91 -0.20 -25.32
N THR A 2 -3.21 -0.34 -25.12
CA THR A 2 -4.16 0.78 -25.32
C THR A 2 -4.11 1.67 -24.08
N LEU A 3 -4.39 2.97 -24.26
CA LEU A 3 -4.45 3.97 -23.18
C LEU A 3 -5.35 3.52 -22.00
N ASN A 4 -6.29 2.62 -22.28
CA ASN A 4 -7.28 2.08 -21.36
C ASN A 4 -6.72 1.17 -20.27
N ASP A 5 -5.58 0.50 -20.47
CA ASP A 5 -4.97 -0.35 -19.42
C ASP A 5 -4.07 0.46 -18.48
N PHE A 6 -3.61 1.63 -18.94
CA PHE A 6 -2.75 2.54 -18.17
C PHE A 6 -3.54 3.36 -17.15
N LEU A 7 -4.75 3.80 -17.51
CA LEU A 7 -5.61 4.64 -16.68
C LEU A 7 -5.98 4.00 -15.33
N PRO A 8 -6.45 2.74 -15.25
CA PRO A 8 -6.82 2.10 -14.00
C PRO A 8 -5.66 1.99 -13.02
N MET A 9 -4.48 1.55 -13.49
CA MET A 9 -3.30 1.39 -12.63
C MET A 9 -2.77 2.72 -12.12
N THR A 10 -2.81 3.76 -12.96
CA THR A 10 -2.38 5.11 -12.56
C THR A 10 -3.32 5.69 -11.50
N ILE A 11 -4.63 5.49 -11.66
CA ILE A 11 -5.64 5.92 -10.68
C ILE A 11 -5.42 5.19 -9.34
N VAL A 12 -5.20 3.88 -9.35
CA VAL A 12 -4.94 3.10 -8.13
C VAL A 12 -3.65 3.55 -7.45
N GLY A 13 -2.56 3.75 -8.20
CA GLY A 13 -1.30 4.27 -7.68
C GLY A 13 -1.45 5.63 -7.01
N ILE A 14 -2.14 6.57 -7.66
CA ILE A 14 -2.41 7.90 -7.09
C ILE A 14 -3.30 7.81 -5.85
N ALA A 15 -4.33 6.95 -5.85
CA ALA A 15 -5.20 6.74 -4.70
C ALA A 15 -4.42 6.21 -3.48
N LEU A 16 -3.48 5.28 -3.70
CA LEU A 16 -2.59 4.76 -2.66
C LEU A 16 -1.67 5.85 -2.09
N ILE A 17 -1.14 6.75 -2.94
CA ILE A 17 -0.34 7.90 -2.50
C ILE A 17 -1.19 8.85 -1.64
N ALA A 18 -2.38 9.21 -2.12
CA ALA A 18 -3.30 10.08 -1.39
C ALA A 18 -3.67 9.46 -0.02
N LEU A 19 -3.90 8.16 0.03
CA LEU A 19 -4.17 7.42 1.25
C LEU A 19 -2.98 7.43 2.21
N ALA A 20 -1.75 7.22 1.71
CA ALA A 20 -0.53 7.28 2.51
C ALA A 20 -0.31 8.68 3.12
N ILE A 21 -0.50 9.73 2.34
CA ILE A 21 -0.39 11.13 2.80
C ILE A 21 -1.47 11.42 3.85
N TYR A 22 -2.70 11.01 3.60
CA TYR A 22 -3.80 11.19 4.55
C TYR A 22 -3.49 10.53 5.91
N LEU A 23 -2.94 9.31 5.89
CA LEU A 23 -2.52 8.62 7.11
C LEU A 23 -1.40 9.36 7.83
N LEU A 24 -0.38 9.86 7.13
CA LEU A 24 0.71 10.63 7.73
C LEU A 24 0.23 11.91 8.43
N ILE A 25 -0.73 12.61 7.83
CA ILE A 25 -1.25 13.88 8.39
C ILE A 25 -2.18 13.60 9.56
N THR A 26 -3.12 12.67 9.38
CA THR A 26 -4.23 12.49 10.33
C THR A 26 -3.92 11.48 11.44
N ASN A 27 -2.96 10.58 11.22
CA ASN A 27 -2.71 9.39 12.04
C ASN A 27 -3.96 8.50 12.23
N LYS A 28 -5.00 8.68 11.40
CA LYS A 28 -6.28 7.96 11.50
C LYS A 28 -6.18 6.65 10.73
N MET A 29 -5.79 5.60 11.44
CA MET A 29 -5.73 4.22 10.91
C MET A 29 -7.12 3.63 10.54
N SER A 30 -8.22 4.32 10.89
CA SER A 30 -9.58 3.86 10.59
C SER A 30 -9.87 3.73 9.11
N VAL A 31 -9.20 4.51 8.26
CA VAL A 31 -9.36 4.42 6.80
C VAL A 31 -8.71 3.15 6.25
N LEU A 32 -7.73 2.59 6.97
CA LEU A 32 -7.02 1.39 6.54
C LEU A 32 -7.65 0.08 7.06
N ILE A 33 -8.20 0.11 8.28
CA ILE A 33 -8.72 -1.08 8.97
C ILE A 33 -10.26 -1.11 9.00
N GLY A 34 -10.93 -0.05 8.53
CA GLY A 34 -12.39 0.07 8.52
C GLY A 34 -13.04 0.18 9.91
N MET A 35 -12.24 0.28 10.97
CA MET A 35 -12.68 0.33 12.37
C MET A 35 -11.85 1.35 13.16
N GLN A 36 -12.40 1.89 14.25
CA GLN A 36 -11.63 2.73 15.17
C GLN A 36 -10.43 1.94 15.70
N ALA A 37 -9.22 2.41 15.44
CA ALA A 37 -7.98 1.69 15.73
C ALA A 37 -7.59 1.66 17.22
N ASN A 38 -8.57 1.81 18.12
CA ASN A 38 -8.41 1.80 19.57
C ASN A 38 -7.95 0.44 20.12
N PHE A 39 -7.95 -0.60 19.28
CA PHE A 39 -7.40 -1.93 19.59
C PHE A 39 -5.88 -2.04 19.38
N LEU A 40 -5.23 -1.03 18.80
CA LEU A 40 -3.77 -1.01 18.68
C LEU A 40 -3.18 -0.61 20.03
N LYS A 41 -2.36 -1.48 20.61
CA LYS A 41 -1.71 -1.24 21.90
C LYS A 41 -0.44 -0.39 21.79
N THR A 42 0.08 -0.21 20.57
CA THR A 42 1.23 0.64 20.25
C THR A 42 0.79 2.03 19.80
N ASP A 43 1.65 3.05 19.98
CA ASP A 43 1.39 4.42 19.55
C ASP A 43 0.91 4.50 18.09
N LEU A 44 -0.31 5.00 17.93
CA LEU A 44 -1.00 5.19 16.66
C LEU A 44 -0.15 5.95 15.63
N LYS A 45 0.67 6.92 16.07
CA LYS A 45 1.56 7.67 15.18
C LYS A 45 2.62 6.79 14.53
N THR A 46 3.20 5.87 15.31
CA THR A 46 4.25 4.96 14.82
C THR A 46 3.66 3.94 13.86
N VAL A 47 2.49 3.37 14.21
CA VAL A 47 1.79 2.42 13.35
C VAL A 47 1.35 3.08 12.04
N SER A 48 0.86 4.32 12.11
CA SER A 48 0.42 5.06 10.93
C SER A 48 1.56 5.43 9.99
N ARG A 49 2.71 5.87 10.51
CA ARG A 49 3.90 6.12 9.69
C ARG A 49 4.39 4.87 8.96
N ILE A 50 4.43 3.73 9.65
CA ILE A 50 4.86 2.46 9.05
C ILE A 50 3.84 2.00 8.00
N ALA A 51 2.54 2.09 8.28
CA ALA A 51 1.51 1.75 7.31
C ALA A 51 1.55 2.65 6.07
N ALA A 52 1.79 3.96 6.24
CA ALA A 52 1.97 4.88 5.12
C ALA A 52 3.20 4.55 4.26
N LEU A 53 4.31 4.11 4.87
CA LEU A 53 5.49 3.65 4.13
C LEU A 53 5.18 2.42 3.28
N PHE A 54 4.42 1.45 3.81
CA PHE A 54 3.97 0.29 3.03
C PHE A 54 3.06 0.70 1.86
N LEU A 55 2.09 1.60 2.10
CA LEU A 55 1.23 2.12 1.04
C LEU A 55 2.01 2.85 -0.05
N PHE A 56 3.04 3.62 0.33
CA PHE A 56 3.90 4.30 -0.62
C PHE A 56 4.75 3.31 -1.43
N GLY A 57 5.25 2.25 -0.80
CA GLY A 57 5.92 1.16 -1.53
C GLY A 57 4.99 0.49 -2.55
N MET A 58 3.76 0.20 -2.15
CA MET A 58 2.76 -0.41 -3.04
C MET A 58 2.35 0.53 -4.18
N SER A 59 2.26 1.84 -3.94
CA SER A 59 1.91 2.79 -5.00
C SER A 59 2.99 2.88 -6.06
N VAL A 60 4.27 2.90 -5.67
CA VAL A 60 5.39 2.92 -6.61
C VAL A 60 5.40 1.66 -7.47
N CYS A 61 5.28 0.47 -6.86
CA CYS A 61 5.16 -0.78 -7.62
C CYS A 61 3.94 -0.77 -8.56
N THR A 62 2.78 -0.29 -8.08
CA THR A 62 1.56 -0.24 -8.90
C THR A 62 1.71 0.69 -10.12
N LEU A 63 2.45 1.79 -9.99
CA LEU A 63 2.77 2.69 -11.10
C LEU A 63 3.83 2.12 -12.05
N LEU A 64 4.63 1.16 -11.60
CA LEU A 64 5.63 0.46 -12.41
C LEU A 64 5.06 -0.73 -13.18
N LEU A 65 3.95 -1.33 -12.74
CA LEU A 65 3.27 -2.44 -13.43
C LEU A 65 3.09 -2.22 -14.95
N PRO A 66 2.62 -1.05 -15.44
CA PRO A 66 2.46 -0.83 -16.88
C PRO A 66 3.78 -0.80 -17.64
N LEU A 67 4.87 -0.37 -16.98
CA LEU A 67 6.22 -0.43 -17.54
C LEU A 67 6.72 -1.87 -17.53
N ALA A 68 6.53 -2.60 -16.43
CA ALA A 68 6.92 -3.99 -16.29
C ALA A 68 6.28 -4.87 -17.37
N GLU A 69 4.98 -4.69 -17.62
CA GLU A 69 4.24 -5.38 -18.68
C GLU A 69 4.81 -5.12 -20.08
N LYS A 70 5.27 -3.88 -20.37
CA LYS A 70 5.87 -3.54 -21.66
C LYS A 70 7.25 -4.14 -21.88
N PHE A 71 8.07 -4.24 -20.83
CA PHE A 71 9.46 -4.67 -20.97
C PHE A 71 9.63 -6.18 -20.89
N SER A 72 8.97 -6.86 -19.94
CA SER A 72 9.12 -8.30 -19.76
C SER A 72 8.04 -8.92 -18.86
N PRO A 73 7.44 -10.06 -19.26
CA PRO A 73 6.50 -10.77 -18.40
C PRO A 73 7.14 -11.27 -17.10
N ILE A 74 8.46 -11.51 -17.08
CA ILE A 74 9.18 -11.89 -15.85
C ILE A 74 9.22 -10.71 -14.88
N LEU A 75 9.47 -9.50 -15.39
CA LEU A 75 9.50 -8.28 -14.58
C LEU A 75 8.11 -7.99 -13.98
N LEU A 76 7.04 -8.25 -14.75
CA LEU A 76 5.66 -8.14 -14.27
C LEU A 76 5.39 -9.09 -13.09
N ILE A 77 5.81 -10.36 -13.19
CA ILE A 77 5.63 -11.35 -12.10
C ILE A 77 6.39 -10.94 -10.85
N VAL A 78 7.61 -10.43 -11.00
CA VAL A 78 8.43 -9.96 -9.89
C VAL A 78 7.76 -8.76 -9.20
N ASP A 79 7.26 -7.79 -9.97
CA ASP A 79 6.59 -6.60 -9.42
C ASP A 79 5.29 -6.97 -8.69
N LEU A 80 4.48 -7.86 -9.26
CA LEU A 80 3.30 -8.43 -8.59
C LEU A 80 3.68 -9.18 -7.29
N GLY A 81 4.77 -9.93 -7.30
CA GLY A 81 5.30 -10.60 -6.12
C GLY A 81 5.72 -9.62 -5.02
N MET A 82 6.35 -8.50 -5.39
CA MET A 82 6.72 -7.43 -4.48
C MET A 82 5.50 -6.74 -3.86
N ILE A 83 4.48 -6.44 -4.66
CA ILE A 83 3.20 -5.89 -4.16
C ILE A 83 2.57 -6.86 -3.15
N LEU A 84 2.51 -8.15 -3.47
CA LEU A 84 1.94 -9.17 -2.58
C LEU A 84 2.70 -9.24 -1.25
N LEU A 85 4.04 -9.24 -1.29
CA LEU A 85 4.88 -9.23 -0.09
C LEU A 85 4.65 -7.98 0.77
N LEU A 86 4.48 -6.81 0.15
CA LEU A 86 4.18 -5.56 0.87
C LEU A 86 2.80 -5.63 1.56
N VAL A 87 1.77 -6.14 0.87
CA VAL A 87 0.43 -6.34 1.45
C VAL A 87 0.49 -7.31 2.64
N LEU A 88 1.13 -8.46 2.47
CA LEU A 88 1.27 -9.46 3.53
C LEU A 88 2.07 -8.92 4.72
N SER A 89 3.14 -8.17 4.45
CA SER A 89 3.96 -7.55 5.49
C SER A 89 3.18 -6.50 6.28
N LEU A 90 2.38 -5.68 5.60
CA LEU A 90 1.49 -4.70 6.23
C LEU A 90 0.42 -5.39 7.09
N PHE A 91 -0.21 -6.44 6.56
CA PHE A 91 -1.21 -7.21 7.31
C PHE A 91 -0.60 -7.87 8.55
N TYR A 92 0.53 -8.56 8.40
CA TYR A 92 1.26 -9.17 9.51
C TYR A 92 1.68 -8.14 10.56
N TYR A 93 2.18 -6.98 10.12
CA TYR A 93 2.54 -5.89 11.01
C TYR A 93 1.34 -5.42 11.83
N LEU A 94 0.21 -5.10 11.19
CA LEU A 94 -1.00 -4.64 11.89
C LEU A 94 -1.57 -5.72 12.82
N HIS A 95 -1.56 -6.98 12.40
CA HIS A 95 -1.99 -8.11 13.23
C HIS A 95 -1.11 -8.25 14.48
N ARG A 96 0.21 -8.12 14.32
CA ARG A 96 1.15 -8.16 15.46
C ARG A 96 0.90 -7.02 16.46
N GLN A 97 0.51 -5.83 15.97
CA GLN A 97 0.17 -4.68 16.83
C GLN A 97 -1.20 -4.82 17.52
N ARG A 98 -2.08 -5.72 17.06
CA ARG A 98 -3.32 -6.08 17.78
C ARG A 98 -3.07 -7.05 18.94
N ILE A 99 -2.14 -7.99 18.78
CA ILE A 99 -1.92 -9.05 19.78
C ILE A 99 -1.05 -8.57 20.94
N LYS A 100 0.07 -7.90 20.64
CA LYS A 100 1.02 -7.38 21.64
C LYS A 100 0.37 -6.35 22.52
#